data_AF-A0AAU4QKK0-F1
#
_entry.id   AF-A0AAU4QKK0-F1
#
_cell.length_a   1.000
_cell.length_b   1.000
_cell.length_c   1.000
_cell.angle_alpha   90.00
_cell.angle_beta   90.00
_cell.angle_gamma   90.00
#
_symmetry.space_group_name_H-M   'P 1'
#
loop_
_entity.id
_entity.type
_entity.pdbx_description
1 polymer ?
#
loop_
_entity_poly.entity_id
_entity_poly.type
_entity_poly.pdbx_seq_one_letter_code
_entity_poly.pdbx_strand_id
1 'polypeptide(L)'
;MAYQAGGQRSVPRPVPERPEAEAYLRDYATLVEAVPFPSVIVDHRWDVVLANTAFASLFRGVGPHPTAMPDDNFLRFVLFHPDASTVLGDHESSWCLPMLARFAAAVERHGHDHGVQAIRREIAQDPIMEAAYRQGLPHWIRAVGERAAELDGAVRPLLHPDPRWGATDCRVVDETPRTLQELGYTRLTLVLREVRRDRPRVRGARSAAGHLRVVPAPED
;
A
#
# COMPACT_ATOMS: atom_id res chain seq x y z
N MET A 1 -23.44 -31.89 12.52
CA MET A 1 -23.93 -32.18 11.16
C MET A 1 -24.09 -30.87 10.40
N ALA A 2 -23.41 -30.79 9.25
CA ALA A 2 -23.53 -29.86 8.11
C ALA A 2 -23.91 -28.38 8.32
N TYR A 3 -22.89 -27.50 8.30
CA TYR A 3 -23.03 -26.12 7.81
C TYR A 3 -22.84 -26.15 6.28
N GLN A 4 -23.90 -25.89 5.51
CA GLN A 4 -23.80 -25.64 4.07
C GLN A 4 -23.44 -24.16 3.86
N ALA A 5 -22.13 -23.88 3.73
CA ALA A 5 -21.65 -22.61 3.22
C ALA A 5 -21.72 -22.65 1.69
N GLY A 6 -22.84 -22.16 1.13
CA GLY A 6 -22.97 -21.88 -0.29
C GLY A 6 -22.16 -20.64 -0.62
N GLY A 7 -20.85 -20.82 -0.86
CA GLY A 7 -20.01 -19.79 -1.47
C GLY A 7 -20.56 -19.48 -2.87
N GLN A 8 -21.33 -18.40 -2.99
CA GLN A 8 -21.60 -17.78 -4.27
C GLN A 8 -20.27 -17.25 -4.79
N ARG A 9 -19.60 -18.07 -5.61
CA ARG A 9 -18.57 -17.60 -6.53
C ARG A 9 -19.11 -16.36 -7.24
N SER A 10 -18.41 -15.24 -7.09
CA SER A 10 -18.62 -14.04 -7.87
C SER A 10 -18.72 -14.44 -9.34
N VAL A 11 -19.91 -14.33 -9.90
CA VAL A 11 -20.19 -14.68 -11.30
C VAL A 11 -19.61 -13.56 -12.14
N PRO A 12 -18.60 -13.79 -13.00
CA PRO A 12 -18.19 -12.80 -13.98
C PRO A 12 -19.34 -12.63 -14.98
N ARG A 13 -19.81 -11.39 -15.18
CA ARG A 13 -20.86 -11.03 -16.14
C ARG A 13 -20.51 -9.66 -16.73
N PRO A 14 -20.83 -9.35 -18.01
CA PRO A 14 -20.60 -10.06 -19.27
C PRO A 14 -19.86 -9.20 -20.35
N VAL A 15 -18.94 -9.80 -21.13
CA VAL A 15 -18.66 -9.66 -22.60
C VAL A 15 -18.72 -8.27 -23.30
N PRO A 16 -17.82 -7.97 -24.28
CA PRO A 16 -16.37 -7.89 -24.29
C PRO A 16 -15.94 -6.40 -24.30
N GLU A 17 -15.16 -5.93 -23.34
CA GLU A 17 -14.46 -4.66 -23.50
C GLU A 17 -13.39 -4.85 -24.57
N ARG A 18 -13.80 -4.62 -25.83
CA ARG A 18 -13.04 -4.54 -27.08
C ARG A 18 -11.84 -5.50 -27.16
N PRO A 19 -11.82 -6.48 -28.09
CA PRO A 19 -10.62 -7.28 -28.35
C PRO A 19 -9.31 -6.44 -28.46
N GLU A 20 -9.42 -5.19 -28.89
CA GLU A 20 -8.34 -4.19 -28.88
C GLU A 20 -7.87 -3.76 -27.48
N ALA A 21 -8.78 -3.56 -26.51
CA ALA A 21 -8.43 -3.25 -25.12
C ALA A 21 -7.78 -4.46 -24.44
N GLU A 22 -8.28 -5.67 -24.66
CA GLU A 22 -7.64 -6.91 -24.18
C GLU A 22 -6.26 -7.11 -24.81
N ALA A 23 -6.12 -6.86 -26.11
CA ALA A 23 -4.82 -6.92 -26.80
C ALA A 23 -3.86 -5.86 -26.24
N TYR A 24 -4.32 -4.63 -26.04
CA TYR A 24 -3.53 -3.57 -25.44
C TYR A 24 -3.07 -3.92 -24.03
N LEU A 25 -3.96 -4.44 -23.17
CA LEU A 25 -3.60 -4.89 -21.83
C LEU A 25 -2.57 -6.03 -21.85
N ARG A 26 -2.66 -6.95 -22.81
CA ARG A 26 -1.68 -8.03 -23.00
C ARG A 26 -0.30 -7.49 -23.41
N ASP A 27 -0.26 -6.52 -24.32
CA ASP A 27 0.99 -5.89 -24.72
C ASP A 27 1.58 -5.06 -23.56
N TYR A 28 0.71 -4.34 -22.85
CA TYR A 28 1.08 -3.53 -21.69
C TYR A 28 1.56 -4.39 -20.51
N ALA A 29 1.04 -5.61 -20.36
CA ALA A 29 1.54 -6.60 -19.40
C ALA A 29 3.04 -6.86 -19.58
N THR A 30 3.49 -7.00 -20.83
CA THR A 30 4.91 -7.21 -21.16
C THR A 30 5.76 -6.02 -20.71
N LEU A 31 5.25 -4.79 -20.88
CA LEU A 31 5.93 -3.58 -20.44
C LEU A 31 6.02 -3.52 -18.91
N VAL A 32 4.91 -3.77 -18.21
CA VAL A 32 4.85 -3.71 -16.74
C VAL A 32 5.70 -4.80 -16.10
N GLU A 33 5.76 -5.98 -16.71
CA GLU A 33 6.63 -7.08 -16.25
C GLU A 33 8.12 -6.75 -16.36
N ALA A 34 8.52 -5.94 -17.35
CA ALA A 34 9.92 -5.52 -17.51
C ALA A 34 10.39 -4.49 -16.45
N VAL A 35 9.47 -3.89 -15.68
CA VAL A 35 9.78 -2.89 -14.66
C VAL A 35 10.35 -3.59 -13.42
N PRO A 36 11.55 -3.23 -12.92
CA PRO A 36 12.20 -3.94 -11.82
C PRO A 36 11.60 -3.64 -10.44
N PHE A 37 10.57 -2.79 -10.39
CA PHE A 37 9.90 -2.34 -9.17
C PHE A 37 8.48 -2.91 -9.09
N PRO A 38 7.96 -3.16 -7.87
CA PRO A 38 6.58 -3.57 -7.66
C PRO A 38 5.61 -2.64 -8.39
N SER A 39 4.90 -3.18 -9.38
CA SER A 39 3.98 -2.43 -10.23
C SER A 39 2.64 -3.13 -10.32
N VAL A 40 1.57 -2.36 -10.20
CA VAL A 40 0.19 -2.83 -10.26
C VAL A 40 -0.66 -1.88 -11.08
N ILE A 41 -1.61 -2.43 -11.84
CA ILE A 41 -2.66 -1.71 -12.54
C ILE A 41 -3.96 -2.02 -11.82
N VAL A 42 -4.69 -0.97 -11.47
CA VAL A 42 -5.97 -1.08 -10.79
C VAL A 42 -7.05 -0.29 -11.53
N ASP A 43 -8.31 -0.67 -11.37
CA ASP A 43 -9.44 0.13 -11.84
C ASP A 43 -9.83 1.24 -10.84
N HIS A 44 -10.92 1.97 -11.11
CA HIS A 44 -11.43 3.02 -10.23
C HIS A 44 -11.98 2.52 -8.88
N ARG A 45 -12.15 1.20 -8.73
CA ARG A 45 -12.55 0.51 -7.48
C ARG A 45 -11.36 -0.12 -6.77
N TRP A 46 -10.15 0.09 -7.30
CA TRP A 46 -8.91 -0.53 -6.85
C TRP A 46 -8.86 -2.05 -7.04
N ASP A 47 -9.75 -2.62 -7.86
CA ASP A 47 -9.65 -4.01 -8.27
C ASP A 47 -8.40 -4.15 -9.16
N VAL A 48 -7.58 -5.15 -8.88
CA VAL A 48 -6.31 -5.35 -9.59
C VAL A 48 -6.57 -5.99 -10.93
N VAL A 49 -6.13 -5.31 -11.99
CA VAL A 49 -6.24 -5.76 -13.37
C VAL A 49 -4.97 -6.51 -13.78
N LEU A 50 -3.81 -6.04 -13.32
CA LEU A 50 -2.50 -6.61 -13.61
C LEU A 50 -1.51 -6.28 -12.51
N ALA A 51 -0.64 -7.23 -12.16
CA ALA A 51 0.51 -6.99 -11.31
C ALA A 51 1.74 -7.70 -11.89
N ASN A 52 2.92 -7.11 -11.75
CA ASN A 52 4.15 -7.78 -12.16
C ASN A 52 4.69 -8.74 -11.08
N THR A 53 5.67 -9.55 -11.47
CA THR A 53 6.34 -10.48 -10.54
C THR A 53 6.98 -9.78 -9.34
N ALA A 54 7.48 -8.54 -9.51
CA ALA A 54 8.04 -7.77 -8.40
C ALA A 54 6.98 -7.41 -7.34
N PHE A 55 5.76 -7.08 -7.78
CA PHE A 55 4.62 -6.85 -6.88
C PHE A 55 4.21 -8.12 -6.16
N ALA A 56 4.03 -9.23 -6.88
CA ALA A 56 3.75 -10.52 -6.26
C ALA A 56 4.83 -10.93 -5.25
N SER A 57 6.10 -10.66 -5.57
CA SER A 57 7.24 -10.96 -4.70
C SER A 57 7.28 -10.11 -3.42
N LEU A 58 6.80 -8.86 -3.49
CA LEU A 58 6.68 -7.95 -2.35
C LEU A 58 5.63 -8.47 -1.35
N PHE A 59 4.50 -8.96 -1.85
CA PHE A 59 3.38 -9.43 -1.04
C PHE A 59 3.36 -10.94 -0.78
N ARG A 60 4.39 -11.69 -1.19
CA ARG A 60 4.44 -13.17 -1.09
C ARG A 60 4.23 -13.74 0.32
N GLY A 61 4.46 -12.95 1.36
CA GLY A 61 4.34 -13.36 2.76
C GLY A 61 2.94 -13.11 3.36
N VAL A 62 2.04 -12.48 2.60
CA VAL A 62 0.68 -12.16 3.04
C VAL A 62 -0.16 -13.44 3.07
N GLY A 63 -0.81 -13.70 4.21
CA GLY A 63 -1.71 -14.83 4.37
C GLY A 63 -3.00 -14.69 3.54
N PRO A 64 -3.75 -15.79 3.32
CA PRO A 64 -4.98 -15.73 2.56
C PRO A 64 -6.08 -14.94 3.31
N HIS A 65 -6.82 -14.11 2.59
CA HIS A 65 -7.97 -13.36 3.07
C HIS A 65 -9.09 -13.40 2.02
N PRO A 66 -10.37 -13.52 2.41
CA PRO A 66 -11.46 -13.75 1.46
C PRO A 66 -11.70 -12.61 0.45
N THR A 67 -11.35 -11.36 0.79
CA THR A 67 -11.72 -10.17 0.00
C THR A 67 -10.64 -9.08 -0.07
N ALA A 68 -9.52 -9.26 0.62
CA ALA A 68 -8.53 -8.20 0.84
C ALA A 68 -7.14 -8.63 0.41
N MET A 69 -7.05 -9.53 -0.56
CA MET A 69 -5.76 -9.91 -1.13
C MET A 69 -5.19 -8.74 -1.95
N PRO A 70 -3.87 -8.50 -1.88
CA PRO A 70 -3.22 -7.39 -2.59
C PRO A 70 -3.27 -7.53 -4.12
N ASP A 71 -3.45 -8.75 -4.63
CA ASP A 71 -3.65 -9.09 -6.04
C ASP A 71 -5.13 -9.16 -6.47
N ASP A 72 -6.07 -9.01 -5.53
CA ASP A 72 -7.50 -8.90 -5.83
C ASP A 72 -7.96 -7.43 -5.80
N ASN A 73 -7.74 -6.74 -4.67
CA ASN A 73 -8.12 -5.34 -4.51
C ASN A 73 -7.16 -4.61 -3.55
N PHE A 74 -6.36 -3.69 -4.10
CA PHE A 74 -5.29 -3.05 -3.35
C PHE A 74 -5.81 -2.13 -2.24
N LEU A 75 -6.95 -1.45 -2.44
CA LEU A 75 -7.55 -0.62 -1.39
C LEU A 75 -8.03 -1.49 -0.23
N ARG A 76 -8.73 -2.60 -0.50
CA ARG A 76 -9.16 -3.53 0.55
C ARG A 76 -8.00 -4.14 1.29
N PHE A 77 -6.91 -4.49 0.60
CA PHE A 77 -5.69 -4.93 1.26
C PHE A 77 -5.19 -3.89 2.26
N VAL A 78 -5.06 -2.63 1.83
CA VAL A 78 -4.60 -1.56 2.72
C VAL A 78 -5.54 -1.36 3.91
N LEU A 79 -6.86 -1.40 3.71
CA LEU A 79 -7.81 -1.08 4.78
C LEU A 79 -8.11 -2.24 5.72
N PHE A 80 -8.21 -3.47 5.21
CA PHE A 80 -8.84 -4.58 5.94
C PHE A 80 -7.95 -5.80 6.14
N HIS A 81 -6.82 -5.92 5.43
CA HIS A 81 -5.99 -7.11 5.58
C HIS A 81 -5.17 -7.06 6.88
N PRO A 82 -5.22 -8.11 7.74
CA PRO A 82 -4.48 -8.11 9.01
C PRO A 82 -2.96 -8.00 8.81
N ASP A 83 -2.43 -8.59 7.73
CA ASP A 83 -1.01 -8.54 7.40
C ASP A 83 -0.58 -7.26 6.67
N ALA A 84 -1.47 -6.27 6.44
CA ALA A 84 -1.12 -5.06 5.69
C ALA A 84 0.10 -4.34 6.30
N SER A 85 0.16 -4.26 7.62
CA SER A 85 1.26 -3.64 8.37
C SER A 85 2.58 -4.42 8.33
N THR A 86 2.58 -5.67 7.84
CA THR A 86 3.80 -6.46 7.66
C THR A 86 4.57 -6.08 6.39
N VAL A 87 3.91 -5.37 5.46
CA VAL A 87 4.49 -4.90 4.20
C VAL A 87 4.46 -3.37 4.10
N LEU A 88 3.39 -2.74 4.59
CA LEU A 88 3.20 -1.30 4.54
C LEU A 88 3.65 -0.68 5.87
N GLY A 89 4.86 -0.10 5.89
CA GLY A 89 5.40 0.53 7.10
C GLY A 89 4.58 1.75 7.53
N ASP A 90 4.60 2.10 8.82
CA ASP A 90 3.77 3.16 9.42
C ASP A 90 2.32 3.16 8.89
N HIS A 91 1.75 1.95 8.83
CA HIS A 91 0.54 1.61 8.05
C HIS A 91 -0.58 2.64 8.19
N GLU A 92 -0.95 3.02 9.42
CA GLU A 92 -2.10 3.89 9.65
C GLU A 92 -1.91 5.29 9.03
N SER A 93 -0.81 5.97 9.37
CA SER A 93 -0.55 7.36 8.97
C SER A 93 -0.05 7.48 7.54
N SER A 94 0.72 6.50 7.08
CA SER A 94 1.43 6.54 5.80
C SER A 94 0.74 5.77 4.69
N TRP A 95 -0.30 4.97 4.97
CA TRP A 95 -1.03 4.21 3.94
C TRP A 95 -2.54 4.27 4.12
N CYS A 96 -3.06 3.91 5.30
CA CYS A 96 -4.50 3.81 5.54
C CYS A 96 -5.22 5.14 5.33
N LEU A 97 -4.82 6.20 6.05
CA LEU A 97 -5.46 7.52 5.94
C LEU A 97 -5.36 8.14 4.52
N PRO A 98 -4.20 8.11 3.85
CA PRO A 98 -4.09 8.50 2.44
C PRO A 98 -5.01 7.71 1.50
N MET A 99 -5.14 6.39 1.70
CA MET A 99 -6.04 5.57 0.88
C MET A 99 -7.52 5.85 1.20
N LEU A 100 -7.87 6.12 2.46
CA LEU A 100 -9.20 6.59 2.83
C LEU A 100 -9.53 7.95 2.20
N ALA A 101 -8.56 8.88 2.13
CA ALA A 101 -8.74 10.15 1.43
C ALA A 101 -9.06 9.93 -0.06
N ARG A 102 -8.37 8.97 -0.68
CA ARG A 102 -8.60 8.61 -2.09
C ARG A 102 -9.94 7.95 -2.31
N PHE A 103 -10.34 7.09 -1.38
CA PHE A 103 -11.66 6.49 -1.35
C PHE A 103 -12.76 7.55 -1.19
N ALA A 104 -12.63 8.50 -0.27
CA ALA A 104 -13.61 9.58 -0.06
C ALA A 104 -13.87 10.36 -1.37
N ALA A 105 -12.80 10.76 -2.06
CA ALA A 105 -12.90 11.43 -3.35
C ALA A 105 -13.43 10.53 -4.49
N ALA A 106 -13.32 9.21 -4.39
CA ALA A 106 -13.99 8.30 -5.32
C ALA A 106 -15.48 8.15 -5.00
N VAL A 107 -15.88 8.15 -3.73
CA VAL A 107 -17.30 8.18 -3.34
C VAL A 107 -17.99 9.44 -3.87
N GLU A 108 -17.32 10.59 -3.83
CA GLU A 108 -17.84 11.84 -4.39
C GLU A 108 -18.01 11.78 -5.91
N ARG A 109 -17.04 11.22 -6.63
CA ARG A 109 -17.05 11.14 -8.11
C ARG A 109 -17.92 10.01 -8.66
N HIS A 110 -17.99 8.89 -7.94
CA HIS A 110 -18.60 7.64 -8.38
C HIS A 110 -19.64 7.13 -7.36
N GLY A 111 -20.42 8.03 -6.77
CA GLY A 111 -21.36 7.69 -5.69
C GLY A 111 -22.42 6.64 -6.04
N HIS A 112 -22.74 6.47 -7.33
CA HIS A 112 -23.68 5.45 -7.79
C HIS A 112 -23.02 4.09 -8.12
N ASP A 113 -21.70 4.00 -8.09
CA ASP A 113 -20.97 2.78 -8.38
C ASP A 113 -21.15 1.76 -7.25
N HIS A 114 -21.72 0.59 -7.58
CA HIS A 114 -22.03 -0.44 -6.59
C HIS A 114 -20.79 -1.02 -5.89
N GLY A 115 -19.63 -1.05 -6.57
CA GLY A 115 -18.36 -1.54 -6.02
C GLY A 115 -17.79 -0.55 -4.99
N VAL A 116 -17.76 0.74 -5.33
CA VAL A 116 -17.38 1.81 -4.38
C VAL A 116 -18.32 1.82 -3.18
N GLN A 117 -19.62 1.66 -3.39
CA GLN A 117 -20.59 1.57 -2.30
C GLN A 117 -20.45 0.27 -1.47
N ALA A 118 -19.94 -0.83 -2.04
CA ALA A 118 -19.63 -2.03 -1.27
C ALA A 118 -18.50 -1.77 -0.27
N ILE A 119 -17.41 -1.14 -0.73
CA ILE A 119 -16.30 -0.73 0.15
C ILE A 119 -16.81 0.25 1.23
N ARG A 120 -17.70 1.20 0.88
CA ARG A 120 -18.28 2.11 1.88
C ARG A 120 -19.04 1.35 2.97
N ARG A 121 -19.76 0.30 2.62
CA ARG A 121 -20.49 -0.55 3.58
C ARG A 121 -19.53 -1.37 4.44
N GLU A 122 -18.48 -1.92 3.85
CA GLU A 122 -17.42 -2.62 4.60
C GLU A 122 -16.77 -1.68 5.65
N ILE A 123 -16.43 -0.45 5.25
CA ILE A 123 -15.94 0.60 6.18
C ILE A 123 -16.95 0.87 7.31
N ALA A 124 -18.25 0.98 6.99
CA ALA A 124 -19.28 1.23 8.01
C ALA A 124 -19.50 0.07 8.99
N GLN A 125 -19.16 -1.16 8.60
CA GLN A 125 -19.33 -2.34 9.44
C GLN A 125 -18.20 -2.51 10.45
N ASP A 126 -17.03 -1.92 10.19
CA ASP A 126 -15.90 -1.87 11.12
C ASP A 126 -15.94 -0.56 11.92
N PRO A 127 -16.18 -0.59 13.24
CA PRO A 127 -16.25 0.63 14.05
C PRO A 127 -14.97 1.46 14.07
N ILE A 128 -13.80 0.81 13.98
CA ILE A 128 -12.51 1.48 13.96
C ILE A 128 -12.33 2.17 12.61
N MET A 129 -12.61 1.45 11.51
CA MET A 129 -12.49 2.01 10.16
C MET A 129 -13.51 3.12 9.91
N GLU A 130 -14.74 2.97 10.39
CA GLU A 130 -15.77 4.02 10.30
C GLU A 130 -15.36 5.28 11.08
N ALA A 131 -14.76 5.12 12.26
CA ALA A 131 -14.23 6.25 13.03
C ALA A 131 -13.03 6.90 12.32
N ALA A 132 -12.12 6.11 11.76
CA ALA A 132 -11.02 6.60 10.94
C ALA A 132 -11.53 7.37 9.72
N TYR A 133 -12.56 6.89 9.02
CA TYR A 133 -13.14 7.56 7.85
C TYR A 133 -13.90 8.85 8.22
N ARG A 134 -14.78 8.81 9.23
CA ARG A 134 -15.63 9.96 9.58
C ARG A 134 -14.93 11.03 10.41
N GLN A 135 -13.98 10.65 11.25
CA GLN A 135 -13.38 11.55 12.24
C GLN A 135 -11.86 11.69 12.03
N GLY A 136 -11.17 10.55 11.85
CA GLY A 136 -9.72 10.51 11.67
C GLY A 136 -9.25 11.23 10.41
N LEU A 137 -9.86 10.92 9.27
CA LEU A 137 -9.51 11.45 7.96
C LEU A 137 -9.66 12.98 7.89
N PRO A 138 -10.79 13.60 8.29
CA PRO A 138 -10.88 15.06 8.33
C PRO A 138 -9.85 15.73 9.25
N HIS A 139 -9.53 15.12 10.40
CA HIS A 139 -8.50 15.65 11.29
C HIS A 139 -7.12 15.55 10.65
N TRP A 140 -6.79 14.42 10.05
CA TRP A 140 -5.54 14.18 9.36
C TRP A 140 -5.35 15.16 8.20
N ILE A 141 -6.34 15.34 7.32
CA ILE A 141 -6.27 16.31 6.20
C ILE A 141 -6.00 17.73 6.73
N ARG A 142 -6.64 18.15 7.82
CA ARG A 142 -6.37 19.47 8.42
C ARG A 142 -4.95 19.60 8.95
N ALA A 143 -4.36 18.51 9.45
CA ALA A 143 -3.01 18.50 10.01
C ALA A 143 -1.91 18.47 8.93
N VAL A 144 -2.08 17.68 7.87
CA VAL A 144 -1.04 17.44 6.86
C VAL A 144 -1.29 18.12 5.50
N GLY A 145 -2.49 18.68 5.29
CA GLY A 145 -2.93 19.32 4.06
C GLY A 145 -3.44 18.34 3.01
N GLU A 146 -4.28 18.84 2.08
CA GLU A 146 -4.92 18.01 1.03
C GLU A 146 -3.91 17.31 0.12
N ARG A 147 -2.75 17.93 -0.13
CA ARG A 147 -1.68 17.35 -0.96
C ARG A 147 -1.11 16.06 -0.40
N ALA A 148 -1.22 15.82 0.92
CA ALA A 148 -0.77 14.56 1.51
C ALA A 148 -1.63 13.35 1.06
N ALA A 149 -2.84 13.60 0.55
CA ALA A 149 -3.71 12.59 -0.04
C ALA A 149 -3.35 12.25 -1.50
N GLU A 150 -2.39 12.95 -2.12
CA GLU A 150 -1.85 12.60 -3.42
C GLU A 150 -1.10 11.26 -3.30
N LEU A 151 -1.40 10.32 -4.20
CA LEU A 151 -0.65 9.07 -4.29
C LEU A 151 0.63 9.30 -5.07
N ASP A 152 0.54 9.94 -6.22
CA ASP A 152 1.71 10.19 -7.06
C ASP A 152 2.74 11.09 -6.36
N GLY A 153 4.01 10.70 -6.46
CA GLY A 153 5.13 11.41 -5.85
C GLY A 153 5.24 11.25 -4.34
N ALA A 154 4.28 10.61 -3.66
CA ALA A 154 4.36 10.36 -2.23
C ALA A 154 5.50 9.39 -1.91
N VAL A 155 6.23 9.65 -0.83
CA VAL A 155 7.22 8.73 -0.27
C VAL A 155 6.58 8.04 0.93
N ARG A 156 6.56 6.70 0.92
CA ARG A 156 5.89 5.90 1.94
C ARG A 156 6.81 4.77 2.45
N PRO A 157 6.86 4.54 3.77
CA PRO A 157 7.62 3.45 4.34
C PRO A 157 7.07 2.08 3.92
N LEU A 158 7.98 1.13 3.70
CA LEU A 158 7.73 -0.21 3.19
C LEU A 158 8.63 -1.21 3.91
N LEU A 159 8.10 -2.38 4.23
CA LEU A 159 8.81 -3.51 4.81
C LEU A 159 9.00 -4.56 3.71
N HIS A 160 10.16 -4.53 3.05
CA HIS A 160 10.45 -5.40 1.94
C HIS A 160 10.93 -6.77 2.42
N PRO A 161 10.42 -7.90 1.87
CA PRO A 161 10.74 -9.24 2.37
C PRO A 161 12.14 -9.74 1.99
N ASP A 162 12.82 -9.09 1.04
CA ASP A 162 14.28 -9.26 0.86
C ASP A 162 15.04 -8.44 1.93
N PRO A 163 15.83 -9.09 2.81
CA PRO A 163 16.60 -8.44 3.87
C PRO A 163 17.60 -7.39 3.39
N ARG A 164 18.00 -7.41 2.11
CA ARG A 164 18.86 -6.36 1.52
C ARG A 164 18.19 -4.99 1.61
N TRP A 165 16.88 -4.96 1.40
CA TRP A 165 16.03 -3.80 1.54
C TRP A 165 15.51 -3.67 2.98
N GLY A 166 14.85 -4.72 3.51
CA GLY A 166 14.24 -4.68 4.84
C GLY A 166 13.26 -3.52 4.98
N ALA A 167 13.33 -2.79 6.10
CA ALA A 167 12.62 -1.51 6.26
C ALA A 167 13.25 -0.44 5.36
N THR A 168 12.45 0.11 4.45
CA THR A 168 12.86 1.05 3.41
C THR A 168 11.73 2.03 3.11
N ASP A 169 11.98 2.99 2.23
CA ASP A 169 10.95 3.87 1.69
C ASP A 169 10.72 3.54 0.21
N CYS A 170 9.49 3.69 -0.24
CA CYS A 170 9.15 3.66 -1.66
C CYS A 170 8.60 5.02 -2.09
N ARG A 171 8.90 5.43 -3.32
CA ARG A 171 8.15 6.49 -3.99
C ARG A 171 7.03 5.84 -4.78
N VAL A 172 5.81 6.25 -4.53
CA VAL A 172 4.67 5.89 -5.37
C VAL A 172 4.73 6.76 -6.62
N VAL A 173 4.72 6.12 -7.78
CA VAL A 173 4.66 6.78 -9.10
C VAL A 173 3.38 6.34 -9.80
N ASP A 174 2.53 7.30 -10.13
CA ASP A 174 1.39 7.11 -11.02
C ASP A 174 1.82 7.46 -12.45
N GLU A 175 2.10 6.44 -13.25
CA GLU A 175 2.42 6.59 -14.67
C GLU A 175 1.37 5.87 -15.50
N THR A 176 0.24 6.54 -15.69
CA THR A 176 -0.89 5.99 -16.44
C THR A 176 -0.95 6.62 -17.85
N PRO A 177 -0.60 5.88 -18.93
CA PRO A 177 -0.77 6.36 -20.30
C PRO A 177 -2.23 6.68 -20.61
N ARG A 178 -2.47 7.59 -21.56
CA ARG A 178 -3.84 7.99 -21.96
C ARG A 178 -4.76 6.81 -22.23
N THR A 179 -4.28 5.80 -22.96
CA THR A 179 -5.09 4.61 -23.29
C THR A 179 -5.54 3.84 -22.04
N LEU A 180 -4.69 3.71 -21.01
CA LEU A 180 -5.13 3.13 -19.73
C LEU A 180 -6.12 4.02 -18.98
N GLN A 181 -5.89 5.35 -18.98
CA GLN A 181 -6.81 6.30 -18.35
C GLN A 181 -8.20 6.23 -18.99
N GLU A 182 -8.28 6.14 -20.33
CA GLU A 182 -9.53 6.01 -21.08
C GLU A 182 -10.27 4.70 -20.78
N LEU A 183 -9.53 3.64 -20.41
CA LEU A 183 -10.07 2.37 -19.93
C LEU A 183 -10.45 2.40 -18.43
N GLY A 184 -10.24 3.54 -17.74
CA GLY A 184 -10.54 3.68 -16.31
C GLY A 184 -9.50 3.02 -15.39
N TYR A 185 -8.32 2.70 -15.92
CA TYR A 185 -7.24 2.09 -15.15
C TYR A 185 -6.21 3.11 -14.69
N THR A 186 -5.49 2.77 -13.63
CA THR A 186 -4.37 3.53 -13.08
C THR A 186 -3.21 2.58 -12.81
N ARG A 187 -2.00 2.94 -13.24
CA ARG A 187 -0.79 2.18 -12.95
C ARG A 187 -0.04 2.83 -11.81
N LEU A 188 0.19 2.06 -10.75
CA LEU A 188 1.01 2.44 -9.61
C LEU A 188 2.31 1.64 -9.61
N THR A 189 3.44 2.33 -9.45
CA THR A 189 4.76 1.70 -9.28
C THR A 189 5.38 2.15 -7.95
N LEU A 190 5.84 1.20 -7.14
CA LEU A 190 6.53 1.46 -5.87
C LEU A 190 8.05 1.43 -6.09
N VAL A 191 8.62 2.59 -6.42
CA VAL A 191 10.06 2.72 -6.66
C VAL A 191 10.80 2.70 -5.32
N LEU A 192 11.45 1.58 -5.01
CA LEU A 192 12.23 1.41 -3.79
C LEU A 192 13.38 2.41 -3.76
N ARG A 193 13.49 3.15 -2.66
CA ARG A 193 14.60 4.09 -2.44
C ARG A 193 15.61 3.41 -1.55
N GLU A 194 16.85 3.33 -2.00
CA GLU A 194 17.92 2.92 -1.10
C GLU A 194 17.90 3.87 0.10
N VAL A 195 17.68 3.31 1.29
CA VAL A 195 18.03 4.00 2.52
C VAL A 195 19.53 4.16 2.38
N ARG A 196 20.00 5.38 2.04
CA ARG A 196 21.41 5.72 2.25
C ARG A 196 21.63 5.47 3.72
N ARG A 197 22.15 4.28 4.04
CA ARG A 197 22.73 3.99 5.33
C ARG A 197 23.93 4.92 5.37
N ASP A 198 23.72 6.15 5.84
CA ASP A 198 24.76 6.89 6.53
C ASP A 198 25.12 6.01 7.72
N ARG A 199 25.93 4.98 7.45
CA ARG A 199 26.69 4.29 8.47
C ARG A 199 27.40 5.43 9.19
N PRO A 200 27.19 5.61 10.51
CA PRO A 200 28.09 6.47 11.25
C PRO A 200 29.48 5.92 10.94
N ARG A 201 30.32 6.71 10.26
CA ARG A 201 31.75 6.45 10.27
C ARG A 201 32.11 6.47 11.75
N VAL A 202 32.26 5.30 12.35
CA VAL A 202 32.94 5.15 13.62
C VAL A 202 34.38 5.58 13.33
N ARG A 203 34.61 6.89 13.38
CA ARG A 203 35.94 7.46 13.54
C ARG A 203 36.42 6.85 14.83
N GLY A 204 37.36 5.91 14.72
CA GLY A 204 37.95 5.23 15.86
C GLY A 204 38.35 6.26 16.91
N ALA A 205 37.60 6.30 18.01
CA ALA A 205 38.04 6.96 19.22
C ALA A 205 39.15 6.07 19.76
N ARG A 206 40.38 6.48 19.51
CA ARG A 206 41.57 5.95 20.17
C ARG A 206 41.30 5.96 21.67
N SER A 207 41.32 4.77 22.25
CA SER A 207 41.33 4.53 23.69
C SER A 207 42.34 5.44 24.37
N ALA A 208 41.84 6.41 25.15
CA ALA A 208 42.63 7.10 26.17
C ALA A 208 42.10 6.63 27.53
N ALA A 209 42.93 5.84 28.20
CA ALA A 209 42.73 5.37 29.56
C ALA A 209 42.60 6.55 30.52
N GLY A 210 41.43 6.71 31.13
CA GLY A 210 41.21 7.61 32.26
C GLY A 210 41.06 6.78 33.53
N HIS A 211 42.17 6.55 34.24
CA HIS A 211 42.14 5.97 35.58
C HIS A 211 41.65 7.02 36.58
N LEU A 212 40.46 6.81 37.16
CA LEU A 212 40.05 7.48 38.40
C LEU A 212 40.16 6.48 39.54
N ARG A 213 41.10 6.76 40.44
CA ARG A 213 41.41 6.00 41.67
C ARG A 213 40.52 6.55 42.79
N VAL A 214 39.81 5.65 43.48
CA VAL A 214 39.04 5.96 44.69
C VAL A 214 40.02 6.04 45.87
N VAL A 215 39.91 7.12 46.66
CA VAL A 215 40.63 7.31 47.94
C VAL A 215 39.70 6.87 49.07
N PRO A 216 40.09 5.97 49.98
CA PRO A 216 39.28 5.64 51.16
C PRO A 216 39.34 6.76 52.20
N ALA A 217 38.23 6.93 52.94
CA ALA A 217 38.07 7.93 54.00
C ALA A 217 38.94 7.59 55.23
N PRO A 218 39.37 8.60 56.02
CA PRO A 218 40.11 8.38 57.26
C PRO A 218 39.17 7.92 58.40
N GLU A 219 39.59 6.89 59.13
CA GLU A 219 39.07 6.55 60.47
C GLU A 219 40.01 7.18 61.51
N ASP A 220 39.40 7.93 62.45
CA ASP A 220 39.85 8.49 63.75
C ASP A 220 41.31 8.91 63.99
#